data_AF-V4PQM6-F1
#
_entry.id   AF-V4PQM6-F1
#
_cell.length_a   1.000
_cell.length_b   1.000
_cell.length_c   1.000
_cell.angle_alpha   90.00
_cell.angle_beta   90.00
_cell.angle_gamma   90.00
#
_symmetry.space_group_name_H-M   'P 1'
#
loop_
_entity.id
_entity.type
_entity.pdbx_description
1 polymer ?
#
loop_
_entity_poly.entity_id
_entity_poly.type
_entity_poly.pdbx_seq_one_letter_code
_entity_poly.pdbx_strand_id
1 'polypeptide(L)'
;MAIGLWTLAWPKQLEGSLPRWLHPHKGEPSERELRHKAQKVKERTYDAKLWRMTIQTDGFTGQVRCRLMKMKTLTEGRITYAQKTFGFEMGENVNTLNAWYSIDNRPAKRWQTLSPVLAANRVSLEGASLENPTGGVVLLPEAEIGNARVVTIRANEKSQPREFKLKGFESAVAAARYNGCAADTSFERGKW
;
A
#
# COMPACT_ATOMS: atom_id res chain seq x y z
N MET A 1 77.51 28.10 -41.48
CA MET A 1 76.29 27.37 -41.91
C MET A 1 75.51 27.03 -40.66
N ALA A 2 74.37 27.70 -40.45
CA ALA A 2 73.51 27.52 -39.28
C ALA A 2 72.31 26.64 -39.67
N ILE A 3 72.04 25.59 -38.91
CA ILE A 3 70.87 24.73 -39.09
C ILE A 3 69.84 25.16 -38.05
N GLY A 4 68.74 25.77 -38.52
CA GLY A 4 67.63 26.23 -37.70
C GLY A 4 66.73 25.08 -37.23
N LEU A 5 66.44 25.07 -35.93
CA LEU A 5 65.47 24.21 -35.27
C LEU A 5 64.04 24.56 -35.70
N TRP A 6 63.31 23.57 -36.20
CA TRP A 6 61.85 23.66 -36.36
C TRP A 6 61.17 23.12 -35.10
N THR A 7 60.48 23.99 -34.37
CA THR A 7 59.57 23.59 -33.29
C THR A 7 58.24 23.15 -33.90
N LEU A 8 57.92 21.86 -33.80
CA LEU A 8 56.58 21.36 -34.11
C LEU A 8 55.63 21.71 -32.96
N ALA A 9 54.65 22.56 -33.26
CA ALA A 9 53.53 22.86 -32.38
C ALA A 9 52.63 21.62 -32.24
N TRP A 10 52.36 21.20 -31.00
CA TRP A 10 51.38 20.16 -30.69
C TRP A 10 49.96 20.70 -30.89
N PRO A 11 49.06 20.02 -31.63
CA PRO A 11 47.68 20.45 -31.73
C PRO A 11 46.95 20.19 -30.42
N LYS A 12 46.40 21.25 -29.82
CA LYS A 12 45.44 21.22 -28.71
C LYS A 12 44.10 20.66 -29.20
N GLN A 13 43.99 19.34 -29.34
CA GLN A 13 42.72 18.77 -29.79
C GLN A 13 42.50 17.33 -29.29
N LEU A 14 42.48 17.13 -27.97
CA LEU A 14 41.94 15.91 -27.34
C LEU A 14 41.33 16.20 -25.96
N GLU A 15 40.49 17.22 -25.82
CA GLU A 15 39.46 17.25 -24.76
C GLU A 15 38.18 16.58 -25.31
N GLY A 16 38.34 15.33 -25.74
CA GLY A 16 37.24 14.46 -26.15
C GLY A 16 36.96 13.47 -25.03
N SER A 17 35.74 13.49 -24.51
CA SER A 17 35.14 12.43 -23.70
C SER A 17 35.71 11.05 -24.03
N LEU A 18 36.22 10.33 -23.02
CA LEU A 18 36.76 8.97 -23.18
C LEU A 18 35.80 8.10 -24.01
N PRO A 19 36.32 7.29 -24.96
CA PRO A 19 35.54 6.33 -25.72
C PRO A 19 34.70 5.44 -24.79
N ARG A 20 33.42 5.26 -25.12
CA ARG A 20 32.43 4.46 -24.35
C ARG A 20 32.88 3.02 -24.04
N TRP A 21 33.87 2.51 -24.77
CA TRP A 21 34.47 1.17 -24.65
C TRP A 21 35.53 1.06 -23.54
N LEU A 22 35.99 2.18 -22.98
CA LEU A 22 36.86 2.23 -21.80
C LEU A 22 36.06 2.28 -20.48
N HIS A 23 34.74 2.16 -20.54
CA HIS A 23 33.96 1.90 -19.33
C HIS A 23 34.25 0.47 -18.86
N PRO A 24 34.73 0.28 -17.61
CA PRO A 24 34.91 -1.05 -17.08
C PRO A 24 33.58 -1.79 -17.22
N HIS A 25 33.59 -2.96 -17.86
CA HIS A 25 32.49 -3.90 -17.71
C HIS A 25 32.24 -4.03 -16.21
N LYS A 26 31.00 -3.80 -15.75
CA LYS A 26 30.65 -4.02 -14.34
C LYS A 26 31.08 -5.46 -14.03
N GLY A 27 32.14 -5.63 -13.24
CA GLY A 27 32.63 -6.93 -12.83
C GLY A 27 31.50 -7.71 -12.17
N GLU A 28 31.62 -9.04 -12.15
CA GLU A 28 30.69 -9.85 -11.37
C GLU A 28 30.56 -9.29 -9.96
N PRO A 29 29.33 -9.09 -9.46
CA PRO A 29 29.13 -8.52 -8.14
C PRO A 29 29.82 -9.39 -7.10
N SER A 30 30.56 -8.75 -6.21
CA SER A 30 31.24 -9.43 -5.10
C SER A 30 30.23 -10.14 -4.20
N GLU A 31 30.67 -11.19 -3.49
CA GLU A 31 29.81 -11.92 -2.56
C GLU A 31 29.18 -10.98 -1.50
N ARG A 32 29.92 -9.97 -1.07
CA ARG A 32 29.43 -8.94 -0.14
C ARG A 32 28.29 -8.12 -0.75
N GLU A 33 28.39 -7.74 -2.02
CA GLU A 33 27.32 -7.03 -2.73
C GLU A 33 26.09 -7.91 -2.96
N LEU A 34 26.28 -9.21 -3.22
CA LEU A 34 25.20 -10.18 -3.33
C LEU A 34 24.46 -10.35 -2.00
N ARG A 35 25.18 -10.51 -0.88
CA ARG A 35 24.59 -10.58 0.47
C ARG A 35 23.82 -9.31 0.82
N HIS A 36 24.41 -8.15 0.57
CA HIS A 36 23.75 -6.86 0.84
C HIS A 36 22.49 -6.68 -0.03
N LYS A 37 22.53 -7.08 -1.32
CA LYS A 37 21.33 -7.07 -2.18
C LYS A 37 20.26 -8.06 -1.71
N ALA A 38 20.65 -9.23 -1.20
CA ALA A 38 19.73 -10.23 -0.69
C ALA A 38 18.96 -9.71 0.54
N GLN A 39 19.61 -8.91 1.38
CA GLN A 39 19.05 -8.34 2.61
C GLN A 39 18.14 -7.12 2.40
N LYS A 40 18.05 -6.57 1.18
CA LYS A 40 17.22 -5.40 0.92
C LYS A 40 15.73 -5.73 1.02
N VAL A 41 14.97 -4.76 1.50
CA VAL A 41 13.52 -4.75 1.39
C VAL A 41 13.14 -4.63 -0.09
N LYS A 42 12.30 -5.55 -0.55
CA LYS A 42 11.76 -5.59 -1.92
C LYS A 42 10.29 -5.25 -1.86
N GLU A 43 9.87 -4.33 -2.71
CA GLU A 43 8.46 -3.95 -2.84
C GLU A 43 7.95 -4.27 -4.24
N ARG A 44 6.73 -4.79 -4.30
CA ARG A 44 6.01 -5.03 -5.57
C ARG A 44 4.58 -4.55 -5.43
N THR A 45 4.12 -3.79 -6.41
CA THR A 45 2.72 -3.33 -6.49
C THR A 45 2.02 -3.98 -7.66
N TYR A 46 0.80 -4.43 -7.42
CA TYR A 46 -0.08 -5.08 -8.38
C TYR A 46 -1.44 -4.37 -8.36
N ASP A 47 -1.95 -4.03 -9.54
CA ASP A 47 -3.26 -3.42 -9.69
C ASP A 47 -4.25 -4.45 -10.27
N ALA A 48 -5.34 -4.69 -9.55
CA ALA A 48 -6.44 -5.56 -9.91
C ALA A 48 -7.74 -4.74 -10.00
N LYS A 49 -7.99 -4.12 -11.16
CA LYS A 49 -9.07 -3.14 -11.38
C LYS A 49 -8.90 -1.94 -10.44
N LEU A 50 -9.82 -1.76 -9.47
CA LEU A 50 -9.78 -0.68 -8.49
C LEU A 50 -9.04 -1.07 -7.20
N TRP A 51 -8.62 -2.33 -7.08
CA TRP A 51 -7.85 -2.81 -5.94
C TRP A 51 -6.37 -2.72 -6.25
N ARG A 52 -5.62 -2.11 -5.33
CA ARG A 52 -4.17 -2.07 -5.33
C ARG A 52 -3.67 -2.96 -4.20
N MET A 53 -2.75 -3.83 -4.57
CA MET A 53 -1.98 -4.62 -3.64
C MET A 53 -0.52 -4.19 -3.67
N THR A 54 0.07 -3.95 -2.52
CA THR A 54 1.52 -3.79 -2.37
C THR A 54 2.03 -4.90 -1.46
N ILE A 55 3.09 -5.58 -1.88
CA ILE A 55 3.78 -6.63 -1.12
C ILE A 55 5.18 -6.13 -0.82
N GLN A 56 5.53 -6.09 0.45
CA GLN A 56 6.87 -5.81 0.94
C GLN A 56 7.46 -7.11 1.51
N THR A 57 8.65 -7.46 1.05
CA THR A 57 9.41 -8.61 1.58
C THR A 57 10.73 -8.09 2.12
N ASP A 58 10.95 -8.29 3.41
CA ASP A 58 12.22 -7.99 4.04
C ASP A 58 13.22 -9.11 3.73
N GLY A 59 14.31 -8.76 3.03
CA GLY A 59 15.35 -9.71 2.65
C GLY A 59 16.22 -10.19 3.80
N PHE A 60 16.22 -9.48 4.94
CA PHE A 60 16.95 -9.87 6.15
C PHE A 60 16.13 -10.82 7.03
N THR A 61 14.88 -10.45 7.35
CA THR A 61 14.02 -11.26 8.23
C THR A 61 13.20 -12.31 7.48
N GLY A 62 13.04 -12.16 6.16
CA GLY A 62 12.09 -12.94 5.36
C GLY A 62 10.62 -12.57 5.57
N GLN A 63 10.34 -11.55 6.41
CA GLN A 63 8.98 -11.16 6.73
C GLN A 63 8.26 -10.60 5.49
N VAL A 64 7.01 -11.02 5.31
CA VAL A 64 6.12 -10.53 4.24
C VAL A 64 5.02 -9.68 4.85
N ARG A 65 4.91 -8.44 4.36
CA ARG A 65 3.87 -7.48 4.71
C ARG A 65 3.09 -7.13 3.45
N CYS A 66 1.78 -7.14 3.55
CA CYS A 66 0.88 -6.96 2.43
C CYS A 66 -0.11 -5.85 2.73
N ARG A 67 -0.29 -4.95 1.77
CA ARG A 67 -1.28 -3.88 1.86
C ARG A 67 -2.28 -4.08 0.75
N LEU A 68 -3.54 -4.24 1.10
CA LEU A 68 -4.62 -4.35 0.15
C LEU A 68 -5.59 -3.19 0.34
N MET A 69 -5.77 -2.38 -0.70
CA MET A 69 -6.69 -1.25 -0.66
C MET A 69 -7.45 -1.10 -1.97
N LYS A 70 -8.70 -0.68 -1.88
CA LYS A 70 -9.44 -0.15 -3.02
C LYS A 70 -9.16 1.35 -3.14
N MET A 71 -8.70 1.77 -4.30
CA MET A 71 -8.41 3.18 -4.58
C MET A 71 -9.68 4.03 -4.52
N LYS A 72 -9.53 5.26 -4.00
CA LYS A 72 -10.60 6.26 -3.94
C LYS A 72 -11.02 6.67 -5.36
N THR A 73 -12.32 6.85 -5.57
CA THR A 73 -12.88 7.43 -6.81
C THR A 73 -13.58 8.76 -6.50
N LEU A 74 -14.18 9.39 -7.50
CA LEU A 74 -14.97 10.60 -7.29
C LEU A 74 -16.20 10.37 -6.40
N THR A 75 -16.76 9.16 -6.43
CA THR A 75 -18.02 8.82 -5.76
C THR A 75 -17.85 7.87 -4.59
N GLU A 76 -16.71 7.17 -4.49
CA GLU A 76 -16.48 6.14 -3.47
C GLU A 76 -15.18 6.43 -2.70
N GLY A 77 -15.25 6.32 -1.38
CA GLY A 77 -14.09 6.45 -0.51
C GLY A 77 -13.12 5.28 -0.66
N ARG A 78 -11.92 5.43 -0.08
CA ARG A 78 -10.92 4.35 -0.03
C ARG A 78 -11.44 3.22 0.86
N ILE A 79 -11.14 1.99 0.47
CA ILE A 79 -11.36 0.80 1.31
C ILE A 79 -9.99 0.18 1.60
N THR A 80 -9.74 -0.22 2.82
CA THR A 80 -8.53 -0.96 3.21
C THR A 80 -8.90 -2.31 3.79
N TYR A 81 -8.03 -3.30 3.65
CA TYR A 81 -8.22 -4.63 4.24
C TYR A 81 -6.97 -5.04 5.00
N ALA A 82 -7.16 -5.42 6.27
CA ALA A 82 -6.11 -5.90 7.16
C ALA A 82 -6.73 -6.76 8.25
N GLN A 83 -6.06 -7.86 8.62
CA GLN A 83 -6.45 -8.70 9.77
C GLN A 83 -7.96 -9.02 9.79
N LYS A 84 -8.48 -9.57 8.68
CA LYS A 84 -9.92 -9.92 8.50
C LYS A 84 -10.88 -8.77 8.77
N THR A 85 -10.45 -7.53 8.55
CA THR A 85 -11.23 -6.33 8.84
C THR A 85 -11.10 -5.32 7.72
N PHE A 86 -12.24 -4.82 7.27
CA PHE A 86 -12.32 -3.74 6.29
C PHE A 86 -12.30 -2.40 6.99
N GLY A 87 -11.55 -1.44 6.45
CA GLY A 87 -11.61 -0.03 6.84
C GLY A 87 -12.20 0.80 5.71
N PHE A 88 -13.30 1.48 5.97
CA PHE A 88 -14.00 2.37 5.04
C PHE A 88 -13.69 3.82 5.38
N GLU A 89 -13.00 4.51 4.49
CA GLU A 89 -12.57 5.89 4.72
C GLU A 89 -13.72 6.88 4.43
N MET A 90 -14.21 7.53 5.47
CA MET A 90 -15.21 8.60 5.42
C MET A 90 -14.57 10.00 5.29
N GLY A 91 -13.25 10.09 5.47
CA GLY A 91 -12.46 11.32 5.35
C GLY A 91 -11.91 11.76 6.72
N GLU A 92 -10.67 12.25 6.73
CA GLU A 92 -9.85 12.43 7.93
C GLU A 92 -10.50 13.34 9.01
N ASN A 93 -11.32 14.30 8.61
CA ASN A 93 -12.02 15.23 9.52
C ASN A 93 -13.43 14.77 9.91
N VAL A 94 -13.87 13.59 9.46
CA VAL A 94 -15.21 13.07 9.76
C VAL A 94 -15.16 12.26 11.05
N ASN A 95 -15.96 12.64 12.04
CA ASN A 95 -16.14 11.81 13.23
C ASN A 95 -17.09 10.65 12.92
N THR A 96 -16.58 9.42 13.01
CA THR A 96 -17.33 8.18 12.74
C THR A 96 -17.70 7.39 13.99
N LEU A 97 -17.50 7.96 15.20
CA LEU A 97 -17.85 7.31 16.46
C LEU A 97 -19.30 6.88 16.51
N ASN A 98 -20.21 7.67 15.92
CA ASN A 98 -21.65 7.42 15.89
C ASN A 98 -22.14 6.88 14.54
N ALA A 99 -21.25 6.21 13.81
CA ALA A 99 -21.58 5.71 12.49
C ALA A 99 -22.65 4.63 12.52
N TRP A 100 -23.45 4.61 11.46
CA TRP A 100 -24.39 3.56 11.14
C TRP A 100 -23.97 2.91 9.83
N TYR A 101 -24.11 1.60 9.74
CA TYR A 101 -23.82 0.87 8.53
C TYR A 101 -24.98 -0.03 8.14
N SER A 102 -25.14 -0.21 6.83
CA SER A 102 -26.06 -1.17 6.21
C SER A 102 -25.27 -1.98 5.19
N ILE A 103 -25.61 -3.25 5.04
CA ILE A 103 -24.94 -4.19 4.14
C ILE A 103 -25.98 -4.73 3.18
N ASP A 104 -25.78 -4.51 1.88
CA ASP A 104 -26.72 -4.88 0.81
C ASP A 104 -28.17 -4.48 1.12
N ASN A 105 -28.36 -3.23 1.59
CA ASN A 105 -29.65 -2.62 1.94
C ASN A 105 -30.41 -3.31 3.09
N ARG A 106 -29.74 -4.15 3.89
CA ARG A 106 -30.31 -4.69 5.14
C ARG A 106 -30.51 -3.58 6.20
N PRO A 107 -31.34 -3.79 7.23
CA PRO A 107 -31.53 -2.83 8.31
C PRO A 107 -30.20 -2.31 8.88
N ALA A 108 -30.11 -0.99 9.04
CA ALA A 108 -28.89 -0.36 9.50
C ALA A 108 -28.60 -0.72 10.97
N LYS A 109 -27.31 -0.91 11.29
CA LYS A 109 -26.82 -1.19 12.63
C LYS A 109 -25.87 -0.09 13.09
N ARG A 110 -25.80 0.13 14.39
CA ARG A 110 -24.82 1.05 15.01
C ARG A 110 -23.45 0.41 14.97
N TRP A 111 -22.46 1.16 14.50
CA TRP A 111 -21.08 0.69 14.40
C TRP A 111 -20.48 0.32 15.77
N GLN A 112 -20.83 1.06 16.84
CA GLN A 112 -20.30 0.80 18.19
C GLN A 112 -20.67 -0.58 18.74
N THR A 113 -21.68 -1.24 18.18
CA THR A 113 -22.01 -2.63 18.55
C THR A 113 -20.89 -3.61 18.20
N LEU A 114 -19.99 -3.23 17.28
CA LEU A 114 -18.84 -4.03 16.86
C LEU A 114 -17.59 -3.79 17.70
N SER A 115 -17.58 -2.82 18.62
CA SER A 115 -16.40 -2.46 19.42
C SER A 115 -15.78 -3.66 20.15
N PRO A 116 -16.54 -4.59 20.79
CA PRO A 116 -15.95 -5.77 21.42
C PRO A 116 -15.20 -6.68 20.45
N VAL A 117 -15.75 -6.88 19.24
CA VAL A 117 -15.15 -7.73 18.21
C VAL A 117 -13.89 -7.09 17.64
N LEU A 118 -13.93 -5.79 17.39
CA LEU A 118 -12.77 -5.03 16.89
C LEU A 118 -11.62 -5.00 17.91
N ALA A 119 -11.94 -4.86 19.20
CA ALA A 119 -10.96 -4.94 20.28
C ALA A 119 -10.31 -6.32 20.37
N ALA A 120 -11.10 -7.40 20.27
CA ALA A 120 -10.60 -8.78 20.27
C ALA A 120 -9.65 -9.05 19.09
N ASN A 121 -9.93 -8.47 17.92
CA ASN A 121 -9.10 -8.62 16.72
C ASN A 121 -7.83 -7.76 16.75
N ARG A 122 -7.60 -6.95 17.80
CA ARG A 122 -6.44 -6.03 17.95
C ARG A 122 -6.25 -5.10 16.76
N VAL A 123 -7.35 -4.71 16.12
CA VAL A 123 -7.32 -3.90 14.90
C VAL A 123 -7.09 -2.44 15.28
N SER A 124 -5.97 -1.88 14.84
CA SER A 124 -5.69 -0.45 15.04
C SER A 124 -6.51 0.45 14.10
N LEU A 125 -6.93 1.60 14.63
CA LEU A 125 -7.53 2.70 13.86
C LEU A 125 -6.39 3.55 13.30
N GLU A 126 -6.14 3.44 11.99
CA GLU A 126 -5.14 4.27 11.33
C GLU A 126 -5.60 5.74 11.29
N GLY A 127 -4.71 6.67 11.62
CA GLY A 127 -5.00 8.11 11.57
C GLY A 127 -5.85 8.63 12.74
N ALA A 128 -6.05 7.83 13.79
CA ALA A 128 -6.69 8.30 15.01
C ALA A 128 -5.86 9.42 15.67
N SER A 129 -6.52 10.52 16.02
CA SER A 129 -5.97 11.59 16.85
C SER A 129 -6.82 11.78 18.11
N LEU A 130 -6.38 12.60 19.06
CA LEU A 130 -7.20 12.92 20.23
C LEU A 130 -8.51 13.63 19.84
N GLU A 131 -8.47 14.44 18.79
CA GLU A 131 -9.59 15.20 18.25
C GLU A 131 -10.54 14.33 17.40
N ASN A 132 -9.98 13.34 16.68
CA ASN A 132 -10.75 12.36 15.91
C ASN A 132 -10.24 10.93 16.18
N PRO A 133 -10.73 10.26 17.23
CA PRO A 133 -10.21 8.96 17.65
C PRO A 133 -10.49 7.84 16.65
N THR A 134 -11.35 8.06 15.65
CA THR A 134 -11.61 7.09 14.59
C THR A 134 -10.81 7.36 13.32
N GLY A 135 -10.10 8.50 13.22
CA GLY A 135 -9.39 8.93 12.02
C GLY A 135 -10.29 9.08 10.78
N GLY A 136 -11.61 9.15 10.99
CA GLY A 136 -12.58 9.14 9.90
C GLY A 136 -12.71 7.81 9.17
N VAL A 137 -12.37 6.71 9.83
CA VAL A 137 -12.50 5.36 9.30
C VAL A 137 -13.61 4.60 10.05
N VAL A 138 -14.40 3.81 9.33
CA VAL A 138 -15.31 2.83 9.92
C VAL A 138 -14.73 1.44 9.70
N LEU A 139 -14.56 0.68 10.78
CA LEU A 139 -14.02 -0.68 10.72
C LEU A 139 -15.14 -1.71 10.79
N LEU A 140 -15.24 -2.59 9.79
CA LEU A 140 -16.19 -3.71 9.82
C LEU A 140 -15.42 -5.04 9.68
N PRO A 141 -15.63 -6.01 10.59
CA PRO A 141 -15.07 -7.34 10.45
C PRO A 141 -15.56 -8.01 9.16
N GLU A 142 -14.69 -8.80 8.53
CA GLU A 142 -15.04 -9.60 7.35
C GLU A 142 -16.21 -10.54 7.62
N ALA A 143 -16.30 -11.09 8.84
CA ALA A 143 -17.42 -11.94 9.25
C ALA A 143 -18.78 -11.22 9.26
N GLU A 144 -18.81 -9.91 9.51
CA GLU A 144 -20.04 -9.11 9.46
C GLU A 144 -20.45 -8.79 8.01
N ILE A 145 -19.45 -8.61 7.13
CA ILE A 145 -19.64 -8.30 5.71
C ILE A 145 -20.03 -9.55 4.91
N GLY A 146 -19.36 -10.67 5.12
CA GLY A 146 -19.52 -11.88 4.33
C GLY A 146 -19.27 -11.62 2.84
N ASN A 147 -20.16 -12.14 1.98
CA ASN A 147 -20.06 -11.98 0.52
C ASN A 147 -20.79 -10.73 -0.01
N ALA A 148 -20.91 -9.70 0.83
CA ALA A 148 -21.68 -8.52 0.47
C ALA A 148 -21.10 -7.77 -0.72
N ARG A 149 -21.98 -7.11 -1.48
CA ARG A 149 -21.58 -6.33 -2.66
C ARG A 149 -21.39 -4.86 -2.34
N VAL A 150 -22.20 -4.33 -1.44
CA VAL A 150 -22.23 -2.91 -1.08
C VAL A 150 -22.35 -2.76 0.43
N VAL A 151 -21.52 -1.87 0.97
CA VAL A 151 -21.64 -1.37 2.34
C VAL A 151 -22.00 0.10 2.27
N THR A 152 -23.10 0.48 2.92
CA THR A 152 -23.56 1.86 3.00
C THR A 152 -23.34 2.38 4.40
N ILE A 153 -22.66 3.52 4.53
CA ILE A 153 -22.25 4.08 5.82
C ILE A 153 -22.75 5.51 5.94
N ARG A 154 -23.35 5.83 7.10
CA ARG A 154 -23.60 7.20 7.55
C ARG A 154 -22.69 7.47 8.74
N ALA A 155 -21.92 8.56 8.74
CA ALA A 155 -21.04 8.91 9.84
C ALA A 155 -21.82 9.25 11.13
N ASN A 156 -23.04 9.77 10.98
CA ASN A 156 -24.03 9.98 12.02
C ASN A 156 -25.44 10.06 11.39
N GLU A 157 -26.48 10.19 12.22
CA GLU A 157 -27.88 10.20 11.78
C GLU A 157 -28.22 11.31 10.76
N LYS A 158 -27.56 12.46 10.86
CA LYS A 158 -27.78 13.63 9.99
C LYS A 158 -26.91 13.63 8.73
N SER A 159 -25.89 12.78 8.68
CA SER A 159 -24.94 12.72 7.56
C SER A 159 -25.52 11.99 6.35
N GLN A 160 -25.13 12.44 5.16
CA GLN A 160 -25.48 11.75 3.92
C GLN A 160 -24.84 10.36 3.87
N PRO A 161 -25.59 9.31 3.43
CA PRO A 161 -25.04 7.99 3.26
C PRO A 161 -23.98 7.96 2.16
N ARG A 162 -22.94 7.16 2.37
CA ARG A 162 -21.91 6.87 1.37
C ARG A 162 -21.87 5.37 1.11
N GLU A 163 -21.81 5.02 -0.16
CA GLU A 163 -21.75 3.63 -0.59
C GLU A 163 -20.30 3.22 -0.91
N PHE A 164 -19.96 2.00 -0.51
CA PHE A 164 -18.68 1.39 -0.74
C PHE A 164 -18.90 0.04 -1.41
N LYS A 165 -18.49 -0.07 -2.67
CA LYS A 165 -18.65 -1.30 -3.45
C LYS A 165 -17.47 -2.23 -3.24
N LEU A 166 -17.74 -3.49 -2.90
CA LEU A 166 -16.71 -4.51 -2.65
C LEU A 166 -16.34 -5.33 -3.88
N LYS A 167 -16.92 -5.00 -5.05
CA LYS A 167 -16.64 -5.69 -6.33
C LYS A 167 -15.12 -5.83 -6.56
N GLY A 168 -14.69 -7.06 -6.82
CA GLY A 168 -13.30 -7.40 -7.11
C GLY A 168 -12.43 -7.71 -5.89
N PHE A 169 -12.97 -7.60 -4.66
CA PHE A 169 -12.24 -7.92 -3.44
C PHE A 169 -11.74 -9.37 -3.40
N GLU A 170 -12.62 -10.34 -3.63
CA GLU A 170 -12.27 -11.77 -3.59
C GLU A 170 -11.13 -12.11 -4.56
N SER A 171 -11.21 -11.61 -5.80
CA SER A 171 -10.15 -11.79 -6.79
C SER A 171 -8.84 -11.12 -6.37
N ALA A 172 -8.91 -9.95 -5.72
CA ALA A 172 -7.74 -9.24 -5.24
C ALA A 172 -7.06 -9.97 -4.06
N VAL A 173 -7.84 -10.51 -3.11
CA VAL A 173 -7.30 -11.33 -2.01
C VAL A 173 -6.72 -12.64 -2.53
N ALA A 174 -7.40 -13.30 -3.47
CA ALA A 174 -6.89 -14.53 -4.09
C ALA A 174 -5.55 -14.27 -4.81
N ALA A 175 -5.47 -13.18 -5.58
CA ALA A 175 -4.22 -12.75 -6.21
C ALA A 175 -3.14 -12.43 -5.17
N ALA A 176 -3.51 -11.83 -4.04
CA ALA A 176 -2.58 -11.55 -2.95
C ALA A 176 -1.99 -12.80 -2.33
N ARG A 177 -2.85 -13.76 -1.99
CA ARG A 177 -2.43 -15.05 -1.45
C ARG A 177 -1.53 -15.80 -2.43
N TYR A 178 -1.87 -15.79 -3.73
CA TYR A 178 -1.04 -16.38 -4.77
C TYR A 178 0.37 -15.74 -4.87
N ASN A 179 0.49 -14.44 -4.57
CA ASN A 179 1.77 -13.70 -4.65
C ASN A 179 2.54 -13.64 -3.31
N GLY A 180 2.15 -14.40 -2.29
CA GLY A 180 2.91 -14.55 -1.05
C GLY A 180 2.25 -13.99 0.22
N CYS A 181 1.06 -13.39 0.13
CA CYS A 181 0.29 -12.93 1.29
C CYS A 181 -0.53 -14.07 1.90
N ALA A 182 0.13 -15.15 2.32
CA ALA A 182 -0.53 -16.40 2.71
C ALA A 182 -1.34 -16.28 4.01
N ALA A 183 -0.79 -15.58 5.01
CA ALA A 183 -1.41 -15.43 6.32
C ALA A 183 -2.23 -14.13 6.41
N ASP A 184 -3.38 -14.18 7.09
CA ASP A 184 -4.21 -12.98 7.30
C ASP A 184 -3.48 -11.92 8.16
N THR A 185 -2.51 -12.37 8.98
CA THR A 185 -1.61 -11.51 9.77
C THR A 185 -0.60 -10.75 8.93
N SER A 186 -0.36 -11.16 7.68
CA SER A 186 0.50 -10.40 6.75
C SER A 186 -0.18 -9.16 6.21
N PHE A 187 -1.52 -9.07 6.28
CA PHE A 187 -2.25 -7.90 5.78
C PHE A 187 -2.25 -6.77 6.80
N GLU A 188 -1.70 -5.61 6.42
CA GLU A 188 -1.56 -4.43 7.26
C GLU A 188 -2.22 -3.20 6.62
N ARG A 189 -2.78 -2.32 7.47
CA ARG A 189 -3.54 -1.14 7.03
C ARG A 189 -2.65 0.10 6.82
N GLY A 190 -1.63 0.22 7.66
CA GLY A 190 -0.74 1.39 7.82
C GLY A 190 0.16 1.73 6.63
N LYS A 191 0.73 2.94 6.66
CA LYS A 191 1.98 3.25 5.96
C LYS A 191 3.13 2.42 6.56
N TRP A 192 4.06 2.01 5.71
CA TRP A 192 5.27 1.27 6.06
C TRP A 192 6.49 2.17 5.99
#